data_AF-A0A353XX53-F1
#
_entry.id   AF-A0A353XX53-F1
#
_cell.length_a   1.000
_cell.length_b   1.000
_cell.length_c   1.000
_cell.angle_alpha   90.00
_cell.angle_beta   90.00
_cell.angle_gamma   90.00
#
_symmetry.space_group_name_H-M   'P 1'
#
loop_
_entity.id
_entity.type
_entity.pdbx_description
1 polymer ?
#
loop_
_entity_poly.entity_id
_entity_poly.type
_entity_poly.pdbx_seq_one_letter_code
_entity_poly.pdbx_strand_id
1 'polypeptide(L)'
;MISKKIVRLSYFLDDSPRYRQVKQFFYRLLSDPHSRMRSYFDATMIILVIVSVSLLIYQIKQDLGWFGNAFEIFIVTVFIAEYLLRAWVYNNSRAIIIERFERAEFMHANFRLAPALGEVINQKWRYASSPLAIIDLLAILPSFRGVRVLRIFLLFRLFKLFRYASSVSEFAKVLSEKRFELATLGLFAGFIVIASSTAIYVLEAGLPKSHIDTFFDAVYWSLVTISTVGYGDIIPQTPEGRFVAMALIVSGIGV
;
A
#
# COMPACT_ATOMS: atom_id res chain seq x y z
N MET A 1 8.01 14.67 43.60
CA MET A 1 7.83 13.23 43.90
C MET A 1 7.51 12.38 42.67
N ILE A 2 6.59 12.80 41.80
CA ILE A 2 6.18 12.07 40.58
C ILE A 2 7.33 11.92 39.57
N SER A 3 8.16 12.97 39.41
CA SER A 3 9.38 12.99 38.59
C SER A 3 10.33 11.83 38.85
N LYS A 4 10.74 11.66 40.10
CA LYS A 4 11.67 10.59 40.49
C LYS A 4 11.04 9.19 40.33
N LYS A 5 9.72 9.04 40.48
CA LYS A 5 9.02 7.76 40.26
C LYS A 5 9.00 7.37 38.77
N ILE A 6 8.72 8.32 37.87
CA ILE A 6 8.72 8.07 36.42
C ILE A 6 10.12 7.72 35.92
N VAL A 7 11.15 8.44 36.39
CA VAL A 7 12.55 8.12 36.04
C VAL A 7 12.95 6.74 36.55
N ARG A 8 12.64 6.41 37.80
CA ARG A 8 12.91 5.07 38.37
C ARG A 8 12.18 3.96 37.62
N LEU A 9 10.94 4.20 37.19
CA LEU A 9 10.19 3.27 36.37
C LEU A 9 10.83 3.09 34.98
N SER A 10 11.31 4.18 34.36
CA SER A 10 12.05 4.10 33.09
C SER A 10 13.32 3.26 33.21
N TYR A 11 14.11 3.47 34.27
CA TYR A 11 15.31 2.66 34.55
C TYR A 11 14.96 1.20 34.85
N PHE A 12 13.98 0.93 35.72
CA PHE A 12 13.55 -0.44 36.04
C PHE A 12 13.10 -1.21 34.79
N LEU A 13 12.35 -0.53 33.92
CA LEU A 13 11.88 -1.15 32.71
C LEU A 13 13.01 -1.31 31.66
N ASP A 14 14.03 -0.45 31.68
CA ASP A 14 15.21 -0.58 30.84
C ASP A 14 16.09 -1.74 31.33
N ASP A 15 16.29 -1.90 32.63
CA ASP A 15 17.03 -3.04 33.22
C ASP A 15 16.34 -4.39 33.06
N SER A 16 15.03 -4.42 32.77
CA SER A 16 14.30 -5.68 32.58
C SER A 16 14.67 -6.38 31.26
N PRO A 17 15.31 -7.57 31.29
CA PRO A 17 15.69 -8.30 30.09
C PRO A 17 14.47 -8.80 29.30
N ARG A 18 13.39 -9.19 30.01
CA ARG A 18 12.12 -9.63 29.40
C ARG A 18 11.49 -8.53 28.56
N TYR A 19 11.46 -7.30 29.08
CA TYR A 19 10.88 -6.19 28.33
C TYR A 19 11.71 -5.85 27.08
N ARG A 20 13.05 -5.80 27.20
CA ARG A 20 13.93 -5.56 26.06
C ARG A 20 13.75 -6.62 24.96
N GLN A 21 13.68 -7.90 25.34
CA GLN A 21 13.43 -9.00 24.39
C GLN A 21 12.09 -8.87 23.68
N VAL A 22 10.99 -8.61 24.41
CA VAL A 22 9.66 -8.44 23.81
C VAL A 22 9.63 -7.24 22.85
N LYS A 23 10.20 -6.09 23.25
CA LYS A 23 10.24 -4.91 22.39
C LYS A 23 11.09 -5.16 21.14
N GLN A 24 12.23 -5.83 21.27
CA GLN A 24 13.10 -6.18 20.15
C GLN A 24 12.43 -7.21 19.22
N PHE A 25 11.65 -8.15 19.75
CA PHE A 25 10.83 -9.07 18.95
C PHE A 25 9.83 -8.31 18.09
N PHE A 26 9.03 -7.41 18.68
CA PHE A 26 8.06 -6.60 17.91
C PHE A 26 8.74 -5.62 16.95
N TYR A 27 9.91 -5.09 17.30
CA TYR A 27 10.72 -4.30 16.37
C TYR A 27 11.18 -5.12 15.15
N ARG A 28 11.68 -6.34 15.37
CA ARG A 28 12.07 -7.27 14.30
C ARG A 28 10.88 -7.76 13.46
N LEU A 29 9.70 -7.81 14.06
CA LEU A 29 8.46 -8.19 13.37
C LEU A 29 7.88 -7.06 12.53
N LEU A 30 7.89 -5.81 13.03
CA LEU A 30 7.14 -4.69 12.45
C LEU A 30 7.98 -3.63 11.73
N SER A 31 9.27 -3.53 12.02
CA SER A 31 10.09 -2.37 11.61
C SER A 31 11.44 -2.72 11.00
N ASP A 32 12.02 -3.88 11.31
CA ASP A 32 13.32 -4.30 10.78
C ASP A 32 13.24 -4.74 9.30
N PRO A 33 13.88 -4.02 8.36
CA PRO A 33 13.87 -4.36 6.92
C PRO A 33 14.59 -5.66 6.56
N HIS A 34 15.52 -6.13 7.40
CA HIS A 34 16.35 -7.31 7.07
C HIS A 34 15.82 -8.61 7.69
N SER A 35 14.74 -8.53 8.47
CA SER A 35 14.15 -9.66 9.16
C SER A 35 13.17 -10.44 8.26
N ARG A 36 13.38 -11.76 8.10
CA ARG A 36 12.43 -12.65 7.40
C ARG A 36 11.05 -12.67 8.07
N MET A 37 10.98 -12.46 9.39
CA MET A 37 9.72 -12.43 10.12
C MET A 37 8.83 -11.26 9.71
N ARG A 38 9.45 -10.12 9.35
CA ARG A 38 8.71 -8.98 8.81
C ARG A 38 8.05 -9.32 7.49
N SER A 39 8.74 -10.01 6.58
CA SER A 39 8.18 -10.36 5.27
C SER A 39 6.93 -11.24 5.39
N TYR A 40 6.94 -12.25 6.28
CA TYR A 40 5.76 -13.08 6.54
C TYR A 40 4.61 -12.29 7.18
N PHE A 41 4.94 -11.39 8.11
CA PHE A 41 3.95 -10.51 8.73
C PHE A 41 3.31 -9.58 7.68
N ASP A 42 4.13 -8.91 6.88
CA ASP A 42 3.71 -8.01 5.81
C ASP A 42 2.83 -8.75 4.79
N ALA A 43 3.21 -9.97 4.37
CA ALA A 43 2.39 -10.81 3.48
C ALA A 43 1.04 -11.19 4.12
N THR A 44 1.03 -11.59 5.39
CA THR A 44 -0.20 -11.91 6.14
C THR A 44 -1.12 -10.69 6.20
N MET A 45 -0.56 -9.51 6.45
CA MET A 45 -1.30 -8.26 6.50
C MET A 45 -1.87 -7.85 5.14
N ILE A 46 -1.12 -8.04 4.05
CA ILE A 46 -1.59 -7.80 2.67
C ILE A 46 -2.78 -8.72 2.36
N ILE A 47 -2.67 -10.02 2.66
CA ILE A 47 -3.76 -10.98 2.49
C ILE A 47 -4.98 -10.55 3.30
N LEU A 48 -4.79 -10.16 4.56
CA LEU A 48 -5.88 -9.69 5.42
C LEU A 48 -6.57 -8.44 4.84
N VAL A 49 -5.80 -7.48 4.30
CA VAL A 49 -6.32 -6.29 3.63
C VAL A 49 -7.13 -6.68 2.40
N ILE A 50 -6.59 -7.52 1.52
CA ILE A 50 -7.27 -7.96 0.29
C ILE A 50 -8.57 -8.68 0.64
N VAL A 51 -8.54 -9.68 1.52
CA VAL A 51 -9.72 -10.42 1.98
C VAL A 51 -10.76 -9.48 2.57
N SER A 52 -10.34 -8.50 3.37
CA SER A 52 -11.27 -7.53 3.94
C SER A 52 -11.98 -6.66 2.90
N VAL A 53 -11.28 -6.27 1.84
CA VAL A 53 -11.85 -5.46 0.75
C VAL A 53 -12.76 -6.31 -0.13
N SER A 54 -12.36 -7.55 -0.44
CA SER A 54 -13.20 -8.50 -1.16
C SER A 54 -14.52 -8.76 -0.42
N LEU A 55 -14.47 -8.97 0.90
CA LEU A 55 -15.67 -9.14 1.72
C LEU A 55 -16.53 -7.87 1.76
N LEU A 56 -15.92 -6.69 1.84
CA LEU A 56 -16.65 -5.42 1.76
C LEU A 56 -17.43 -5.31 0.45
N ILE A 57 -16.78 -5.64 -0.67
CA ILE A 57 -17.42 -5.62 -2.00
C ILE A 57 -18.56 -6.65 -2.07
N TYR A 58 -18.35 -7.85 -1.52
CA TYR A 58 -19.37 -8.89 -1.47
C TYR A 58 -20.59 -8.47 -0.61
N GLN A 59 -20.35 -7.82 0.53
CA GLN A 59 -21.39 -7.29 1.42
C GLN A 59 -22.32 -6.28 0.74
N ILE A 60 -21.85 -5.58 -0.31
CA ILE A 60 -22.70 -4.64 -1.06
C ILE A 60 -23.83 -5.38 -1.79
N LYS A 61 -23.58 -6.61 -2.28
CA LYS A 61 -24.56 -7.39 -3.03
C LYS A 61 -25.33 -8.40 -2.17
N GLN A 62 -24.69 -8.96 -1.15
CA GLN A 62 -25.32 -9.94 -0.25
C GLN A 62 -25.03 -9.56 1.20
N ASP A 63 -26.09 -9.40 1.99
CA ASP A 63 -25.93 -9.18 3.42
C ASP A 63 -25.43 -10.47 4.07
N LEU A 64 -24.16 -10.48 4.48
CA LEU A 64 -23.50 -11.59 5.17
C LEU A 64 -23.96 -11.76 6.62
N GLY A 65 -24.92 -10.93 7.07
CA GLY A 65 -25.52 -11.01 8.40
C GLY A 65 -24.48 -10.90 9.50
N TRP A 66 -24.60 -11.75 10.52
CA TRP A 66 -23.73 -11.69 11.69
C TRP A 66 -22.26 -12.08 11.41
N PHE A 67 -22.02 -13.01 10.49
CA PHE A 67 -20.66 -13.44 10.12
C PHE A 67 -19.87 -12.31 9.48
N GLY A 68 -20.49 -11.53 8.59
CA GLY A 68 -19.87 -10.38 7.94
C GLY A 68 -19.44 -9.32 8.95
N ASN A 69 -20.32 -8.99 9.89
CA ASN A 69 -20.05 -8.01 10.94
C ASN A 69 -18.97 -8.50 11.92
N ALA A 70 -19.02 -9.76 12.34
CA ALA A 70 -18.01 -10.34 13.23
C ALA A 70 -16.62 -10.33 12.59
N PHE A 71 -16.53 -10.67 11.30
CA PHE A 71 -15.28 -10.65 10.57
C PHE A 71 -14.73 -9.23 10.38
N GLU A 72 -15.60 -8.24 10.11
CA GLU A 72 -15.19 -6.84 10.06
C GLU A 72 -14.60 -6.36 11.39
N ILE A 73 -15.27 -6.66 12.52
CA ILE A 73 -14.77 -6.32 13.86
C ILE A 73 -13.42 -6.98 14.13
N PHE A 74 -13.26 -8.24 13.73
CA PHE A 74 -11.99 -8.96 13.87
C PHE A 74 -10.85 -8.25 13.12
N ILE A 75 -11.05 -7.92 11.83
CA ILE A 75 -10.05 -7.22 11.02
C ILE A 75 -9.70 -5.86 11.63
N VAL A 76 -10.71 -5.09 12.03
CA VAL A 76 -10.52 -3.77 12.64
C VAL A 76 -9.71 -3.87 13.93
N THR A 77 -9.99 -4.88 14.75
CA THR A 77 -9.24 -5.15 15.99
C THR A 77 -7.77 -5.46 15.68
N VAL A 78 -7.50 -6.29 14.68
CA VAL A 78 -6.13 -6.59 14.22
C VAL A 78 -5.42 -5.33 13.75
N PHE A 79 -6.09 -4.47 12.97
CA PHE A 79 -5.51 -3.21 12.49
C PHE A 79 -5.25 -2.20 13.60
N ILE A 80 -6.12 -2.10 14.60
CA ILE A 80 -5.92 -1.27 15.78
C ILE A 80 -4.72 -1.79 16.58
N ALA A 81 -4.66 -3.10 16.82
CA ALA A 81 -3.54 -3.71 17.54
C ALA A 81 -2.21 -3.44 16.83
N GLU A 82 -2.16 -3.61 15.52
CA GLU A 82 -0.98 -3.29 14.71
C GLU A 82 -0.61 -1.80 14.81
N TYR A 83 -1.56 -0.89 14.66
CA TYR A 83 -1.32 0.56 14.76
C TYR A 83 -0.72 0.94 16.13
N LEU A 84 -1.27 0.39 17.20
CA LEU A 84 -0.79 0.61 18.57
C LEU A 84 0.59 0.00 18.80
N LEU A 85 0.84 -1.23 18.32
CA LEU A 85 2.15 -1.88 18.42
C LEU A 85 3.21 -1.08 17.66
N ARG A 86 2.90 -0.59 16.45
CA ARG A 86 3.83 0.29 15.71
C ARG A 86 4.09 1.60 16.44
N ALA A 87 3.05 2.25 16.98
CA ALA A 87 3.20 3.49 17.77
C ALA A 87 4.02 3.29 19.08
N TRP A 88 4.02 2.07 19.63
CA TRP A 88 4.81 1.69 20.79
C TRP A 88 6.27 1.35 20.42
N VAL A 89 6.48 0.68 19.29
CA VAL A 89 7.80 0.28 18.78
C VAL A 89 8.58 1.45 18.16
N TYR A 90 7.89 2.38 17.49
CA TYR A 90 8.49 3.51 16.75
C TYR A 90 9.44 4.37 17.60
N ASN A 91 9.25 4.40 18.92
CA ASN A 91 10.08 5.25 19.78
C ASN A 91 10.53 4.56 21.07
N ASN A 92 11.80 4.80 21.45
CA ASN A 92 12.33 4.50 22.77
C ASN A 92 12.06 5.69 23.70
N SER A 93 10.79 5.88 24.07
CA SER A 93 10.38 6.93 25.02
C SER A 93 11.17 6.92 26.32
N ARG A 94 11.78 5.78 26.68
CA ARG A 94 12.67 5.63 27.84
C ARG A 94 14.05 6.20 27.62
N ALA A 95 14.65 5.95 26.46
CA ALA A 95 15.96 6.50 26.11
C ALA A 95 15.91 8.04 26.15
N ILE A 96 14.81 8.63 25.66
CA ILE A 96 14.60 10.09 25.72
C ILE A 96 14.50 10.60 27.17
N ILE A 97 13.80 9.88 28.04
CA ILE A 97 13.65 10.26 29.45
C ILE A 97 14.96 10.08 30.22
N ILE A 98 15.72 9.02 29.93
CA ILE A 98 17.01 8.72 30.56
C ILE A 98 18.07 9.73 30.09
N GLU A 99 18.21 9.96 28.79
CA GLU A 99 19.16 10.93 28.22
C GLU A 99 18.90 12.36 28.74
N ARG A 100 17.63 12.78 28.82
CA ARG A 100 17.27 14.09 29.40
C ARG A 100 17.53 14.16 30.90
N PHE A 101 17.38 13.05 31.62
CA PHE A 101 17.69 12.98 33.05
C PHE A 101 19.19 13.05 33.29
N GLU A 102 19.98 12.23 32.58
CA GLU A 102 21.44 12.25 32.62
C GLU A 102 21.97 13.63 32.26
N ARG A 103 21.47 14.26 31.19
CA ARG A 103 21.90 15.60 30.77
C ARG A 103 21.56 16.68 31.81
N ALA A 104 20.45 16.55 32.54
CA ALA A 104 20.12 17.45 33.64
C ALA A 104 21.03 17.23 34.86
N GLU A 105 21.39 15.98 35.13
CA GLU A 105 22.33 15.60 36.20
C GLU A 105 23.75 16.08 35.90
N PHE A 106 24.25 15.90 34.67
CA PHE A 106 25.53 16.43 34.20
C PHE A 106 25.62 17.96 34.29
N MET A 107 24.52 18.66 34.04
CA MET A 107 24.46 20.14 34.08
C MET A 107 24.14 20.69 35.48
N HIS A 108 24.08 19.84 36.52
CA HIS A 108 23.65 20.19 37.89
C HIS A 108 22.33 20.98 37.94
N ALA A 109 21.45 20.74 36.98
CA ALA A 109 20.18 21.45 36.84
C ALA A 109 19.03 20.62 37.45
N ASN A 110 18.01 21.32 37.95
CA ASN A 110 16.80 20.65 38.45
C ASN A 110 16.04 19.97 37.31
N PHE A 111 16.00 18.64 37.31
CA PHE A 111 15.28 17.87 36.30
C PHE A 111 13.78 18.18 36.29
N ARG A 112 13.30 18.71 35.16
CA ARG A 112 11.87 18.97 34.90
C ARG A 112 11.33 17.91 33.96
N LEU A 113 10.31 17.17 34.39
CA LEU A 113 9.61 16.17 33.57
C LEU A 113 8.84 16.76 32.39
N ALA A 114 8.28 17.97 32.57
CA ALA A 114 7.39 18.59 31.59
C ALA A 114 8.00 18.67 30.17
N PRO A 115 9.25 19.15 29.98
CA PRO A 115 9.89 19.13 28.66
C PRO A 115 10.15 17.72 28.13
N ALA A 116 10.56 16.76 28.97
CA ALA A 116 10.81 15.39 28.55
C ALA A 116 9.54 14.66 28.09
N LEU A 117 8.43 14.85 28.80
CA LEU A 117 7.11 14.33 28.39
C LEU A 117 6.60 15.05 27.13
N GLY A 118 6.84 16.35 27.01
CA GLY A 118 6.53 17.13 25.82
C GLY A 118 7.25 16.60 24.58
N GLU A 119 8.51 16.23 24.68
CA GLU A 119 9.25 15.60 23.57
C GLU A 119 8.73 14.20 23.21
N VAL A 120 8.40 13.38 24.20
CA VAL A 120 7.79 12.06 23.97
C VAL A 120 6.45 12.20 23.25
N ILE A 121 5.61 13.15 23.67
CA ILE A 121 4.32 13.44 23.04
C ILE A 121 4.54 13.98 21.61
N ASN A 122 5.45 14.93 21.42
CA ASN A 122 5.73 15.52 20.12
C ASN A 122 6.27 14.46 19.13
N GLN A 123 7.12 13.53 19.57
CA GLN A 123 7.59 12.44 18.71
C GLN A 123 6.48 11.42 18.39
N LYS A 124 5.56 11.14 19.32
CA LYS A 124 4.36 10.34 19.03
C LYS A 124 3.40 11.05 18.08
N TRP A 125 3.27 12.37 18.21
CA TRP A 125 2.49 13.20 17.31
C TRP A 125 3.09 13.21 15.90
N ARG A 126 4.42 13.31 15.78
CA ARG A 126 5.12 13.18 14.49
C ARG A 126 4.88 11.83 13.82
N TYR A 127 4.76 10.75 14.59
CA TYR A 127 4.33 9.46 14.05
C TYR A 127 2.87 9.50 13.58
N ALA A 128 1.95 9.98 14.43
CA ALA A 128 0.53 10.07 14.10
C ALA A 128 0.25 10.98 12.89
N SER A 129 1.06 12.03 12.68
CA SER A 129 1.00 12.93 11.52
C SER A 129 1.73 12.39 10.29
N SER A 130 2.34 11.21 10.35
CA SER A 130 2.91 10.56 9.18
C SER A 130 1.78 10.21 8.20
N PRO A 131 1.93 10.48 6.89
CA PRO A 131 0.92 10.14 5.88
C PRO A 131 0.46 8.69 5.97
N LEU A 132 1.40 7.78 6.24
CA LEU A 132 1.13 6.37 6.43
C LEU A 132 0.27 6.10 7.67
N ALA A 133 0.56 6.74 8.81
CA ALA A 133 -0.19 6.54 10.05
C ALA A 133 -1.60 7.14 9.97
N ILE A 134 -1.77 8.22 9.20
CA ILE A 134 -3.07 8.80 8.88
C ILE A 134 -3.90 7.81 8.07
N ILE A 135 -3.30 7.13 7.08
CA ILE A 135 -3.98 6.08 6.30
C ILE A 135 -4.48 4.95 7.21
N ASP A 136 -3.67 4.50 8.18
CA ASP A 136 -4.13 3.49 9.15
C ASP A 136 -5.31 3.99 9.98
N LEU A 137 -5.25 5.24 10.43
CA LEU A 137 -6.33 5.84 11.22
C LEU A 137 -7.62 5.96 10.39
N LEU A 138 -7.51 6.40 9.14
CA LEU A 138 -8.64 6.47 8.20
C LEU A 138 -9.20 5.09 7.84
N ALA A 139 -8.39 4.04 7.85
CA ALA A 139 -8.83 2.67 7.63
C ALA A 139 -9.62 2.09 8.83
N ILE A 140 -9.38 2.63 10.03
CA ILE A 140 -9.99 2.21 11.31
C ILE A 140 -11.23 3.04 11.66
N LEU A 141 -11.22 4.34 11.33
CA LEU A 141 -12.27 5.33 11.69
C LEU A 141 -13.71 4.91 11.31
N PRO A 142 -13.99 4.35 10.13
CA PRO A 142 -15.36 4.15 9.66
C PRO A 142 -16.12 3.07 10.44
N SER A 143 -15.40 2.10 11.01
CA SER A 143 -16.01 0.98 11.72
C SER A 143 -16.62 1.38 13.08
N PHE A 144 -16.39 2.62 13.54
CA PHE A 144 -16.94 3.14 14.80
C PHE A 144 -18.24 3.96 14.65
N ARG A 145 -18.65 4.31 13.42
CA ARG A 145 -19.87 5.12 13.22
C ARG A 145 -20.74 4.48 12.14
N GLY A 146 -21.98 4.14 12.48
CA GLY A 146 -22.97 3.51 11.60
C GLY A 146 -23.46 4.34 10.41
N VAL A 147 -22.69 5.33 9.95
CA VAL A 147 -23.01 6.19 8.81
C VAL A 147 -22.54 5.51 7.53
N ARG A 148 -23.49 5.12 6.68
CA ARG A 148 -23.23 4.38 5.42
C ARG A 148 -22.19 5.06 4.52
N VAL A 149 -22.14 6.39 4.50
CA VAL A 149 -21.19 7.18 3.69
C VAL A 149 -19.75 6.97 4.16
N LEU A 150 -19.52 6.73 5.46
CA LEU A 150 -18.16 6.50 5.95
C LEU A 150 -17.59 5.16 5.46
N ARG A 151 -18.42 4.21 5.00
CA ARG A 151 -17.94 2.93 4.46
C ARG A 151 -17.02 3.09 3.26
N ILE A 152 -17.13 4.18 2.49
CA ILE A 152 -16.18 4.45 1.40
C ILE A 152 -14.75 4.59 1.91
N PHE A 153 -14.58 5.10 3.13
CA PHE A 153 -13.27 5.22 3.74
C PHE A 153 -12.67 3.86 4.11
N LEU A 154 -13.46 2.78 4.17
CA LEU A 154 -12.91 1.43 4.36
C LEU A 154 -12.03 1.04 3.18
N LEU A 155 -12.26 1.56 1.97
CA LEU A 155 -11.36 1.39 0.82
C LEU A 155 -9.99 2.02 1.07
N PHE A 156 -9.87 3.00 1.99
CA PHE A 156 -8.56 3.56 2.31
C PHE A 156 -7.59 2.54 2.90
N ARG A 157 -8.10 1.41 3.45
CA ARG A 157 -7.24 0.30 3.88
C ARG A 157 -6.42 -0.31 2.74
N LEU A 158 -6.84 -0.16 1.48
CA LEU A 158 -6.02 -0.52 0.31
C LEU A 158 -4.75 0.32 0.24
N PHE A 159 -4.80 1.60 0.64
CA PHE A 159 -3.58 2.41 0.67
C PHE A 159 -2.58 1.92 1.71
N LYS A 160 -2.98 1.08 2.66
CA LYS A 160 -2.06 0.42 3.59
C LYS A 160 -1.07 -0.50 2.84
N LEU A 161 -1.44 -0.99 1.66
CA LEU A 161 -0.54 -1.72 0.75
C LEU A 161 0.67 -0.87 0.35
N PHE A 162 0.53 0.46 0.23
CA PHE A 162 1.67 1.36 -0.05
C PHE A 162 2.73 1.36 1.06
N ARG A 163 2.39 0.95 2.29
CA ARG A 163 3.40 0.80 3.35
C ARG A 163 4.23 -0.47 3.18
N TYR A 164 3.55 -1.57 2.84
CA TYR A 164 4.20 -2.85 2.54
C TYR A 164 4.98 -2.79 1.22
N ALA A 165 4.73 -1.74 0.45
CA ALA A 165 5.46 -1.34 -0.74
C ALA A 165 6.93 -0.93 -0.49
N SER A 166 7.54 -1.21 0.66
CA SER A 166 9.02 -1.22 0.74
C SER A 166 9.60 -2.16 -0.33
N SER A 167 8.96 -3.29 -0.64
CA SER A 167 9.32 -4.12 -1.80
C SER A 167 9.03 -3.43 -3.14
N VAL A 168 8.03 -2.55 -3.21
CA VAL A 168 7.80 -1.70 -4.39
C VAL A 168 8.89 -0.63 -4.51
N SER A 169 9.50 -0.15 -3.42
CA SER A 169 10.65 0.76 -3.52
C SER A 169 11.87 0.06 -4.12
N GLU A 170 12.06 -1.23 -3.84
CA GLU A 170 13.08 -2.06 -4.47
C GLU A 170 12.73 -2.37 -5.94
N PHE A 171 11.47 -2.71 -6.23
CA PHE A 171 10.97 -2.84 -7.60
C PHE A 171 11.08 -1.53 -8.39
N ALA A 172 10.74 -0.40 -7.80
CA ALA A 172 10.85 0.93 -8.40
C ALA A 172 12.30 1.33 -8.59
N LYS A 173 13.21 0.89 -7.72
CA LYS A 173 14.64 1.03 -7.92
C LYS A 173 15.09 0.25 -9.16
N VAL A 174 14.70 -1.02 -9.28
CA VAL A 174 14.97 -1.83 -10.49
C VAL A 174 14.38 -1.17 -11.75
N LEU A 175 13.15 -0.67 -11.68
CA LEU A 175 12.50 0.05 -12.78
C LEU A 175 13.25 1.32 -13.15
N SER A 176 13.76 2.06 -12.14
CA SER A 176 14.54 3.28 -12.35
C SER A 176 15.93 3.00 -12.95
N GLU A 177 16.54 1.87 -12.59
CA GLU A 177 17.80 1.39 -13.18
C GLU A 177 17.58 0.97 -14.65
N LYS A 178 16.42 0.38 -14.96
CA LYS A 178 16.03 -0.04 -16.32
C LYS A 178 15.16 0.97 -17.07
N ARG A 179 15.08 2.21 -16.60
CA ARG A 179 14.16 3.23 -17.14
C ARG A 179 14.34 3.49 -18.63
N PHE A 180 15.58 3.42 -19.12
CA PHE A 180 15.88 3.67 -20.53
C PHE A 180 15.37 2.51 -21.40
N GLU A 181 15.68 1.27 -21.02
CA GLU A 181 15.19 0.06 -21.70
C GLU A 181 13.65 0.02 -21.73
N LEU A 182 13.00 0.30 -20.59
CA LEU A 182 11.54 0.32 -20.49
C LEU A 182 10.91 1.48 -21.28
N ALA A 183 11.54 2.66 -21.31
CA ALA A 183 11.07 3.78 -22.12
C ALA A 183 11.18 3.45 -23.61
N THR A 184 12.27 2.79 -24.03
CA THR A 184 12.44 2.34 -25.42
C THR A 184 11.40 1.30 -25.80
N LEU A 185 11.16 0.27 -24.96
CA LEU A 185 10.11 -0.72 -25.17
C LEU A 185 8.71 -0.07 -25.24
N GLY A 186 8.40 0.83 -24.31
CA GLY A 186 7.14 1.57 -24.31
C GLY A 186 6.95 2.45 -25.55
N LEU A 187 8.02 3.05 -26.06
CA LEU A 187 7.99 3.83 -27.30
C LEU A 187 7.73 2.92 -28.52
N PHE A 188 8.40 1.76 -28.61
CA PHE A 188 8.15 0.79 -29.68
C PHE A 188 6.73 0.23 -29.62
N ALA A 189 6.25 -0.16 -28.43
CA ALA A 189 4.87 -0.60 -28.22
C ALA A 189 3.87 0.49 -28.65
N GLY A 190 4.09 1.73 -28.23
CA GLY A 190 3.26 2.87 -28.61
C GLY A 190 3.25 3.12 -30.12
N PHE A 191 4.41 3.04 -30.77
CA PHE A 191 4.51 3.17 -32.23
C PHE A 191 3.75 2.07 -32.96
N ILE A 192 3.91 0.81 -32.55
CA ILE A 192 3.20 -0.33 -33.13
C ILE A 192 1.69 -0.15 -32.97
N VAL A 193 1.22 0.21 -31.77
CA VAL A 193 -0.20 0.46 -31.50
C VAL A 193 -0.74 1.55 -32.41
N ILE A 194 -0.07 2.70 -32.53
CA ILE A 194 -0.53 3.78 -33.40
C ILE A 194 -0.54 3.33 -34.87
N ALA A 195 0.52 2.68 -35.33
CA ALA A 195 0.64 2.22 -36.72
C ALA A 195 -0.45 1.19 -37.06
N SER A 196 -0.69 0.18 -36.22
CA SER A 196 -1.74 -0.81 -36.41
C SER A 196 -3.14 -0.19 -36.33
N SER A 197 -3.35 0.77 -35.42
CA SER A 197 -4.62 1.48 -35.28
C SER A 197 -4.94 2.30 -36.53
N THR A 198 -3.95 3.03 -37.06
CA THR A 198 -4.15 3.78 -38.31
C THR A 198 -4.41 2.84 -39.49
N ALA A 199 -3.65 1.75 -39.62
CA ALA A 199 -3.84 0.78 -40.69
C ALA A 199 -5.23 0.14 -40.63
N ILE A 200 -5.65 -0.35 -39.46
CA ILE A 200 -6.95 -1.01 -39.32
C ILE A 200 -8.10 -0.02 -39.48
N TYR A 201 -7.96 1.21 -38.99
CA TYR A 201 -8.97 2.25 -39.17
C TYR A 201 -9.17 2.57 -40.65
N VAL A 202 -8.09 2.74 -41.41
CA VAL A 202 -8.19 3.01 -42.85
C VAL A 202 -8.82 1.85 -43.63
N LEU A 203 -8.53 0.61 -43.24
CA LEU A 203 -8.99 -0.58 -43.95
C LEU A 203 -10.42 -1.01 -43.58
N GLU A 204 -10.83 -0.80 -42.34
CA GLU A 204 -12.09 -1.34 -41.80
C GLU A 204 -13.14 -0.27 -41.50
N ALA A 205 -12.78 1.02 -41.44
CA ALA A 205 -13.76 2.06 -41.13
C ALA A 205 -14.82 2.21 -42.23
N GLY A 206 -16.09 2.24 -41.81
CA GLY A 206 -17.24 2.41 -42.70
C GLY A 206 -17.66 1.15 -43.45
N LEU A 207 -17.08 -0.02 -43.15
CA LEU A 207 -17.54 -1.29 -43.72
C LEU A 207 -18.79 -1.82 -43.00
N PRO A 208 -19.81 -2.35 -43.71
CA PRO A 208 -21.09 -2.77 -43.11
C PRO A 208 -21.02 -3.87 -42.04
N LYS A 209 -19.90 -4.60 -41.97
CA LYS A 209 -19.67 -5.70 -41.01
C LYS A 209 -18.57 -5.40 -39.99
N SER A 210 -17.91 -4.25 -40.12
CA SER A 210 -16.86 -3.82 -39.21
C SER A 210 -17.48 -3.16 -37.97
N HIS A 211 -16.85 -3.36 -36.82
CA HIS A 211 -17.20 -2.67 -35.57
C HIS A 211 -16.17 -1.57 -35.24
N ILE A 212 -15.41 -1.13 -36.25
CA ILE A 212 -14.41 -0.06 -36.15
C ILE A 212 -15.03 1.19 -36.80
N ASP A 213 -15.70 2.02 -36.01
CA ASP A 213 -16.36 3.24 -36.50
C ASP A 213 -15.49 4.47 -36.29
N THR A 214 -14.74 4.51 -35.19
CA THR A 214 -13.87 5.62 -34.82
C THR A 214 -12.41 5.19 -34.72
N PHE A 215 -11.49 6.16 -34.81
CA PHE A 215 -10.07 5.89 -34.58
C PHE A 215 -9.81 5.35 -33.17
N PHE A 216 -10.60 5.75 -32.18
CA PHE A 216 -10.47 5.23 -30.81
C PHE A 216 -10.82 3.74 -30.72
N ASP A 217 -11.77 3.25 -31.52
CA ASP A 217 -12.11 1.82 -31.58
C ASP A 217 -10.94 1.00 -32.14
N ALA A 218 -10.25 1.54 -33.15
CA ALA A 218 -9.02 0.94 -33.70
C ALA A 218 -7.85 0.93 -32.71
N VAL A 219 -7.70 1.99 -31.90
CA VAL A 219 -6.71 2.06 -30.81
C VAL A 219 -7.04 1.07 -29.71
N TYR A 220 -8.30 1.00 -29.29
CA TYR A 220 -8.76 0.03 -28.32
C TYR A 220 -8.49 -1.40 -28.79
N TRP A 221 -8.86 -1.73 -30.04
CA TRP A 221 -8.57 -3.04 -30.63
C TRP A 221 -7.07 -3.36 -30.65
N SER A 222 -6.23 -2.41 -31.07
CA SER A 222 -4.78 -2.61 -31.12
C SER A 222 -4.20 -2.85 -29.72
N LEU A 223 -4.67 -2.12 -28.70
CA LEU A 223 -4.25 -2.30 -27.31
C LEU A 223 -4.68 -3.66 -26.74
N VAL A 224 -5.93 -4.07 -26.97
CA VAL A 224 -6.45 -5.37 -26.51
C VAL A 224 -5.72 -6.54 -27.19
N THR A 225 -5.32 -6.35 -28.45
CA THR A 225 -4.61 -7.37 -29.23
C THR A 225 -3.14 -7.47 -28.83
N ILE A 226 -2.40 -6.35 -28.77
CA ILE A 226 -0.98 -6.35 -28.40
C ILE A 226 -0.77 -6.80 -26.95
N SER A 227 -1.71 -6.48 -26.05
CA SER A 227 -1.68 -6.92 -24.64
C SER A 227 -2.12 -8.38 -24.44
N THR A 228 -2.46 -9.09 -25.52
CA THR A 228 -2.91 -10.50 -25.51
C THR A 228 -4.21 -10.76 -24.74
N VAL A 229 -4.98 -9.71 -24.39
CA VAL A 229 -6.26 -9.84 -23.70
C VAL A 229 -7.32 -10.44 -24.61
N GLY A 230 -7.44 -9.92 -25.84
CA GLY A 230 -8.28 -10.51 -26.90
C GLY A 230 -9.75 -10.71 -26.53
N TYR A 231 -10.48 -9.65 -26.15
CA TYR A 231 -11.91 -9.75 -25.80
C TYR A 231 -12.80 -10.30 -26.93
N GLY A 232 -12.41 -10.06 -28.19
CA GLY A 232 -13.15 -10.53 -29.38
C GLY A 232 -14.43 -9.73 -29.69
N ASP A 233 -14.63 -8.59 -29.03
CA ASP A 233 -15.71 -7.64 -29.25
C ASP A 233 -15.54 -6.86 -30.56
N ILE A 234 -14.31 -6.49 -30.91
CA ILE A 234 -13.95 -5.86 -32.18
C ILE A 234 -12.94 -6.76 -32.90
N ILE A 235 -13.24 -7.12 -34.15
CA ILE A 235 -12.36 -7.97 -34.97
C ILE A 235 -12.39 -7.52 -36.44
N PRO A 236 -11.23 -7.49 -37.12
CA PRO A 236 -11.15 -7.12 -38.53
C PRO A 236 -11.79 -8.18 -39.41
N GLN A 237 -12.63 -7.74 -40.35
CA GLN A 237 -13.40 -8.63 -41.22
C GLN A 237 -12.73 -8.85 -42.57
N THR A 238 -11.98 -7.86 -43.05
CA THR A 238 -11.31 -7.91 -44.34
C THR A 238 -10.06 -8.79 -44.30
N PRO A 239 -9.67 -9.41 -45.43
CA PRO A 239 -8.40 -10.13 -45.52
C PRO A 239 -7.18 -9.25 -45.19
N GLU A 240 -7.22 -7.99 -45.62
CA GLU A 240 -6.16 -7.00 -45.39
C GLU A 240 -6.07 -6.63 -43.90
N GLY A 241 -7.21 -6.39 -43.25
CA GLY A 241 -7.27 -6.16 -41.80
C GLY A 241 -6.78 -7.35 -40.98
N ARG A 242 -7.08 -8.58 -41.42
CA ARG A 242 -6.53 -9.80 -40.81
C ARG A 242 -5.02 -9.92 -40.98
N PHE A 243 -4.47 -9.48 -42.11
CA PHE A 243 -3.02 -9.41 -42.28
C PHE A 243 -2.36 -8.42 -41.31
N VAL A 244 -2.96 -7.24 -41.14
CA VAL A 244 -2.52 -6.26 -40.13
C VAL A 244 -2.59 -6.85 -38.72
N ALA A 245 -3.66 -7.61 -38.40
CA ALA A 245 -3.80 -8.28 -37.12
C ALA A 245 -2.69 -9.32 -36.87
N MET A 246 -2.35 -10.15 -37.86
CA MET A 246 -1.26 -11.10 -37.75
C MET A 246 0.08 -10.40 -37.53
N ALA A 247 0.36 -9.32 -38.26
CA ALA A 247 1.57 -8.54 -38.11
C ALA A 247 1.66 -7.87 -36.73
N LEU A 248 0.53 -7.36 -36.20
CA LEU A 248 0.45 -6.79 -34.86
C LEU A 248 0.74 -7.84 -33.79
N ILE A 249 0.16 -9.05 -33.88
CA ILE A 249 0.38 -10.12 -32.90
C ILE A 249 1.85 -10.52 -32.87
N VAL A 250 2.48 -10.72 -34.03
CA VAL A 250 3.91 -11.08 -34.11
C VAL A 250 4.79 -9.97 -33.55
N SER A 251 4.51 -8.72 -33.90
CA SER A 251 5.24 -7.57 -33.38
C SER A 251 5.06 -7.39 -31.87
N GLY A 252 3.84 -7.65 -31.37
CA GLY A 252 3.49 -7.54 -29.95
C GLY A 252 4.17 -8.57 -29.06
N ILE A 253 4.36 -9.80 -29.53
CA ILE A 253 5.11 -10.82 -28.77
C ILE A 253 6.59 -10.44 -28.63
N GLY A 254 7.13 -9.68 -29.58
CA GLY A 254 8.54 -9.26 -29.59
C GLY A 254 8.87 -8.08 -28.68
N VAL A 255 7.86 -7.36 -28.19
CA VAL A 255 7.99 -6.15 -27.35
C VAL A 255 7.54 -6.45 -25.93
#